data_AF-A0A2T0K3T8-F1
#
_entry.id   AF-A0A2T0K3T8-F1
#
_cell.length_a   1.000
_cell.length_b   1.000
_cell.length_c   1.000
_cell.angle_alpha   90.00
_cell.angle_beta   90.00
_cell.angle_gamma   90.00
#
_symmetry.space_group_name_H-M   'P 1'
#
loop_
_entity.id
_entity.type
_entity.pdbx_description
1 polymer ?
#
loop_
_entity_poly.entity_id
_entity_poly.type
_entity_poly.pdbx_seq_one_letter_code
_entity_poly.pdbx_strand_id
1 'polypeptide(L)'
;MIRTAYAEGLKLVTLPSLRLTLALTWAVVLLLRLADPAGGVVPYARIGTLVLGVLAAGHEYQAGGQIRTSLLAVPRRPLLAVAKIAALAVVAAPFVLVTALLAGEPGATGGLLLDLLLAAAVGTVVRHPVGATGVVLTAYEIGVPLIRTHLPDVAWPTSPVWTAAAILISVATFCRREA
;
A
#
# COMPACT_ATOMS: atom_id res chain seq x y z
N MET A 1 -18.66 -10.16 -8.07
CA MET A 1 -17.22 -9.96 -7.76
C MET A 1 -16.52 -9.11 -8.81
N ILE A 2 -16.49 -9.52 -10.09
CA ILE A 2 -15.77 -8.79 -11.16
C ILE A 2 -16.22 -7.33 -11.29
N ARG A 3 -17.54 -7.07 -11.38
CA ARG A 3 -18.06 -5.69 -11.46
C ARG A 3 -17.67 -4.82 -10.27
N THR A 4 -17.63 -5.40 -9.07
CA THR A 4 -17.20 -4.70 -7.85
C THR A 4 -15.72 -4.34 -7.92
N ALA A 5 -14.86 -5.29 -8.29
CA ALA A 5 -13.43 -5.04 -8.44
C ALA A 5 -13.14 -4.00 -9.54
N TYR A 6 -13.90 -4.02 -10.64
CA TYR A 6 -13.81 -3.01 -11.69
C TYR A 6 -14.16 -1.60 -11.18
N ALA A 7 -15.28 -1.46 -10.46
CA ALA A 7 -15.69 -0.18 -9.88
C ALA A 7 -14.67 0.35 -8.86
N GLU A 8 -14.15 -0.53 -8.00
CA GLU A 8 -13.07 -0.22 -7.07
C GLU A 8 -11.80 0.24 -7.81
N GLY A 9 -11.44 -0.42 -8.90
CA GLY A 9 -10.29 -0.04 -9.73
C GLY A 9 -10.46 1.33 -10.40
N LEU A 10 -11.63 1.59 -11.00
CA LEU A 10 -11.92 2.89 -11.64
C LEU A 10 -11.85 4.04 -10.63
N LYS A 11 -12.32 3.80 -9.40
CA LYS A 11 -12.17 4.76 -8.31
C LYS A 11 -10.69 5.03 -8.03
N LEU A 12 -9.86 4.01 -7.82
CA LEU A 12 -8.43 4.21 -7.54
C LEU A 12 -7.74 5.02 -8.64
N VAL A 13 -8.03 4.72 -9.91
CA VAL A 13 -7.45 5.42 -11.07
C VAL A 13 -7.88 6.90 -11.15
N THR A 14 -9.02 7.27 -10.56
CA THR A 14 -9.55 8.64 -10.59
C THR A 14 -9.14 9.50 -9.40
N LEU A 15 -8.51 8.92 -8.37
CA LEU A 15 -8.09 9.66 -7.19
C LEU A 15 -6.93 10.62 -7.49
N PRO A 16 -7.10 11.93 -7.26
CA PRO A 16 -6.04 12.91 -7.53
C PRO A 16 -4.83 12.70 -6.61
N SER A 17 -5.05 12.26 -5.37
CA SER A 17 -3.99 11.95 -4.41
C SER A 17 -3.08 10.84 -4.90
N LEU A 18 -3.63 9.75 -5.45
CA LEU A 18 -2.83 8.64 -5.97
C LEU A 18 -2.02 9.05 -7.20
N ARG A 19 -2.61 9.85 -8.10
CA ARG A 19 -1.90 10.39 -9.27
C ARG A 19 -0.74 11.30 -8.86
N LEU A 20 -0.97 12.18 -7.89
CA LEU A 20 0.05 13.07 -7.37
C LEU A 20 1.18 12.29 -6.68
N THR A 21 0.85 11.33 -5.80
CA THR A 21 1.85 10.49 -5.13
C THR A 21 2.66 9.69 -6.12
N LEU A 22 2.03 9.11 -7.15
CA LEU A 22 2.70 8.38 -8.21
C LEU A 22 3.67 9.28 -9.00
N ALA A 23 3.22 10.46 -9.45
CA ALA A 23 4.05 11.40 -10.19
C ALA A 23 5.26 11.88 -9.37
N LEU A 24 5.03 12.23 -8.09
CA LEU A 24 6.10 12.63 -7.18
C LEU A 24 7.08 11.49 -6.91
N THR A 25 6.58 10.26 -6.72
CA THR A 25 7.43 9.09 -6.50
C THR A 25 8.34 8.86 -7.70
N TRP A 26 7.80 8.88 -8.93
CA TRP A 26 8.61 8.70 -10.14
C TRP A 26 9.61 9.85 -10.35
N ALA A 27 9.21 11.10 -10.11
CA ALA A 27 10.12 12.24 -10.20
C ALA A 27 11.29 12.10 -9.22
N VAL A 28 11.01 11.76 -7.95
CA VAL A 28 12.05 11.55 -6.94
C VAL A 28 12.94 10.37 -7.27
N VAL A 29 12.37 9.24 -7.70
CA VAL A 29 13.15 8.05 -8.10
C VAL A 29 14.09 8.37 -9.27
N LEU A 30 13.63 9.13 -10.28
CA LEU A 30 14.47 9.59 -11.38
C LEU A 30 15.61 10.49 -10.90
N LEU A 31 15.32 11.47 -10.04
CA LEU A 31 16.34 12.34 -9.48
C LEU A 31 17.37 11.56 -8.65
N LEU A 32 16.92 10.60 -7.85
CA LEU A 32 17.80 9.72 -7.06
C LEU A 32 18.62 8.80 -7.96
N ARG A 33 18.06 8.31 -9.08
CA ARG A 33 18.80 7.52 -10.05
C ARG A 33 19.96 8.31 -10.67
N LEU A 34 19.79 9.62 -10.86
CA LEU A 34 20.86 10.51 -11.31
C LEU A 34 21.88 10.82 -10.20
N ALA A 35 21.43 10.87 -8.95
CA ALA A 35 22.31 11.15 -7.80
C ALA A 35 23.12 9.93 -7.33
N ASP A 36 22.71 8.72 -7.70
CA ASP A 36 23.35 7.43 -7.38
C ASP A 36 23.73 7.26 -5.89
N PRO A 37 22.74 7.28 -4.97
CA PRO A 37 23.02 7.16 -3.53
C PRO A 37 23.56 5.78 -3.18
N ALA A 38 24.47 5.75 -2.19
CA ALA A 38 24.93 4.52 -1.58
C ALA A 38 23.74 3.72 -1.03
N GLY A 39 23.62 2.44 -1.43
CA GLY A 39 22.49 1.57 -1.06
C GLY A 39 21.36 1.50 -2.09
N GLY A 40 21.49 2.20 -3.22
CA GLY A 40 20.54 2.11 -4.34
C GLY A 40 19.28 2.96 -4.14
N VAL A 41 18.39 2.93 -5.15
CA VAL A 41 17.21 3.81 -5.21
C VAL A 41 15.96 3.15 -4.62
N VAL A 42 15.92 1.82 -4.58
CA VAL A 42 14.74 1.04 -4.14
C VAL A 42 14.26 1.38 -2.73
N PRO A 43 15.12 1.61 -1.71
CA PRO A 43 14.67 2.01 -0.37
C PRO A 43 13.83 3.30 -0.39
N TYR A 44 14.23 4.29 -1.18
CA TYR A 44 13.51 5.55 -1.31
C TYR A 44 12.21 5.39 -2.12
N ALA A 45 12.25 4.57 -3.17
CA ALA A 45 11.06 4.22 -3.94
C ALA A 45 9.98 3.56 -3.05
N ARG A 46 10.41 2.73 -2.10
CA ARG A 46 9.53 2.06 -1.14
C ARG A 46 8.69 3.06 -0.35
N ILE A 47 9.26 4.19 0.09
CA ILE A 47 8.52 5.22 0.84
C ILE A 47 7.31 5.70 0.05
N GLY A 48 7.48 6.03 -1.23
CA GLY A 48 6.39 6.43 -2.11
C GLY A 48 5.32 5.35 -2.27
N THR A 49 5.73 4.08 -2.40
CA THR A 49 4.80 2.93 -2.50
C THR A 49 4.00 2.69 -1.22
N LEU A 50 4.62 2.88 -0.05
CA LEU A 50 3.95 2.75 1.26
C LEU A 50 2.90 3.85 1.43
N VAL A 51 3.24 5.10 1.11
CA VAL A 51 2.30 6.22 1.13
C VAL A 51 1.13 5.97 0.17
N LEU A 52 1.42 5.51 -1.06
CA LEU A 52 0.38 5.19 -2.04
C LEU A 52 -0.59 4.13 -1.53
N GLY A 53 -0.08 3.05 -0.91
CA GLY A 53 -0.89 1.98 -0.33
C GLY A 53 -1.83 2.50 0.77
N VAL A 54 -1.30 3.30 1.70
CA VAL A 54 -2.10 3.92 2.77
C VAL A 54 -3.21 4.80 2.18
N LEU A 55 -2.89 5.68 1.23
CA LEU A 55 -3.88 6.58 0.62
C LEU A 55 -4.96 5.80 -0.15
N ALA A 56 -4.57 4.73 -0.85
CA ALA A 56 -5.47 3.91 -1.64
C ALA A 56 -6.55 3.23 -0.77
N ALA A 57 -6.20 2.78 0.44
CA ALA A 57 -7.18 2.23 1.38
C ALA A 57 -7.88 3.30 2.23
N GLY A 58 -7.13 4.34 2.58
CA GLY A 58 -7.52 5.29 3.60
C GLY A 58 -8.49 6.39 3.14
N HIS A 59 -8.50 6.73 1.85
CA HIS A 59 -9.33 7.82 1.30
C HIS A 59 -10.83 7.66 1.58
N GLU A 60 -11.34 6.43 1.66
CA GLU A 60 -12.77 6.16 1.88
C GLU A 60 -13.26 6.49 3.30
N TYR A 61 -12.33 6.57 4.23
CA TYR A 61 -12.60 6.89 5.64
C TYR A 61 -12.41 8.39 5.94
N GLN A 62 -11.90 9.18 4.98
CA GLN A 62 -11.78 10.62 5.12
C GLN A 62 -13.14 11.33 4.88
N ALA A 63 -13.16 12.64 5.16
CA ALA A 63 -14.34 13.50 5.03
C ALA A 63 -15.12 13.19 3.73
N GLY A 64 -16.39 12.80 3.90
CA GLY A 64 -17.26 12.32 2.81
C GLY A 64 -17.85 10.93 3.05
N GLY A 65 -17.22 10.09 3.89
CA GLY A 65 -17.81 8.83 4.34
C GLY A 65 -18.14 7.86 3.19
N GLN A 66 -17.35 7.91 2.12
CA GLN A 66 -17.57 7.15 0.88
C GLN A 66 -17.71 5.63 1.13
N ILE A 67 -17.10 5.14 2.21
CA ILE A 67 -17.25 3.75 2.64
C ILE A 67 -18.72 3.33 2.85
N ARG A 68 -19.59 4.23 3.33
CA ARG A 68 -21.02 3.94 3.54
C ARG A 68 -21.72 3.67 2.21
N THR A 69 -21.42 4.46 1.18
CA THR A 69 -21.95 4.26 -0.17
C THR A 69 -21.46 2.94 -0.77
N SER A 70 -20.18 2.60 -0.60
CA SER A 70 -19.64 1.31 -1.02
C SER A 70 -20.35 0.13 -0.35
N LEU A 71 -20.65 0.25 0.95
CA LEU A 71 -21.36 -0.78 1.72
C LEU A 71 -22.83 -0.91 1.34
N LEU A 72 -23.51 0.19 0.98
CA LEU A 72 -24.88 0.14 0.45
C LEU A 72 -24.93 -0.55 -0.92
N ALA A 73 -23.95 -0.28 -1.79
CA ALA A 73 -23.86 -0.92 -3.11
C ALA A 73 -23.45 -2.40 -3.04
N VAL A 74 -22.61 -2.76 -2.06
CA VAL A 74 -22.10 -4.12 -1.87
C VAL A 74 -22.23 -4.53 -0.39
N PRO A 75 -23.42 -5.01 0.02
CA PRO A 75 -23.68 -5.35 1.43
C PRO A 75 -22.86 -6.54 1.95
N ARG A 76 -22.34 -7.38 1.04
CA ARG A 76 -21.44 -8.48 1.40
C ARG A 76 -20.03 -7.95 1.68
N ARG A 77 -19.80 -7.54 2.93
CA ARG A 77 -18.53 -6.99 3.46
C ARG A 77 -17.26 -7.77 3.07
N PRO A 78 -17.19 -9.11 3.22
CA PRO A 78 -15.97 -9.85 2.83
C PRO A 78 -15.73 -9.79 1.32
N LEU A 79 -16.79 -9.79 0.50
CA LEU A 79 -16.66 -9.65 -0.94
C LEU A 79 -16.12 -8.27 -1.31
N LEU A 80 -16.61 -7.21 -0.66
CA LEU A 80 -16.12 -5.86 -0.86
C LEU A 80 -14.63 -5.74 -0.45
N ALA A 81 -14.23 -6.31 0.69
CA ALA A 81 -12.84 -6.31 1.13
C ALA A 81 -11.90 -7.01 0.14
N VAL A 82 -12.28 -8.20 -0.34
CA VAL A 82 -11.52 -8.94 -1.36
C VAL A 82 -11.47 -8.15 -2.67
N ALA A 83 -12.58 -7.53 -3.09
CA ALA A 83 -12.62 -6.73 -4.31
C ALA A 83 -11.69 -5.50 -4.23
N LYS A 84 -11.59 -4.84 -3.07
CA LYS A 84 -10.65 -3.73 -2.84
C LYS A 84 -9.19 -4.16 -2.98
N ILE A 85 -8.82 -5.27 -2.33
CA ILE A 85 -7.46 -5.80 -2.39
C ILE A 85 -7.11 -6.22 -3.82
N ALA A 86 -8.02 -6.93 -4.49
CA ALA A 86 -7.81 -7.37 -5.88
C ALA A 86 -7.70 -6.17 -6.83
N ALA A 87 -8.59 -5.19 -6.72
CA ALA A 87 -8.54 -3.97 -7.52
C ALA A 87 -7.24 -3.20 -7.29
N LEU A 88 -6.82 -3.04 -6.03
CA LEU A 88 -5.57 -2.38 -5.69
C LEU A 88 -4.36 -3.12 -6.28
N ALA A 89 -4.29 -4.44 -6.14
CA ALA A 89 -3.19 -5.23 -6.70
C ALA A 89 -3.09 -5.07 -8.23
N VAL A 90 -4.21 -5.13 -8.93
CA VAL A 90 -4.26 -4.97 -10.40
C VAL A 90 -3.87 -3.55 -10.83
N VAL A 91 -4.41 -2.52 -10.17
CA VAL A 91 -4.14 -1.12 -10.51
C VAL A 91 -2.71 -0.70 -10.14
N ALA A 92 -2.19 -1.19 -9.02
CA ALA A 92 -0.86 -0.83 -8.52
C ALA A 92 0.27 -1.61 -9.21
N ALA A 93 0.03 -2.80 -9.75
CA ALA A 93 1.03 -3.61 -10.45
C ALA A 93 1.84 -2.83 -11.52
N PRO A 94 1.22 -2.12 -12.48
CA PRO A 94 1.99 -1.33 -13.46
C PRO A 94 2.76 -0.18 -12.79
N PHE A 95 2.22 0.43 -11.74
CA PHE A 95 2.91 1.49 -11.01
C PHE A 95 4.21 0.98 -10.36
N VAL A 96 4.14 -0.10 -9.59
CA VAL A 96 5.33 -0.64 -8.90
C VAL A 96 6.36 -1.20 -9.88
N LEU A 97 5.90 -1.74 -11.02
CA LEU A 97 6.79 -2.18 -12.10
C LEU A 97 7.57 -1.00 -12.68
N VAL A 98 6.89 0.09 -13.07
CA VAL A 98 7.55 1.30 -13.58
C VAL A 98 8.50 1.87 -12.53
N THR A 99 8.07 1.96 -11.27
CA THR A 99 8.93 2.43 -10.17
C THR A 99 10.21 1.60 -10.04
N ALA A 100 10.11 0.27 -10.10
CA ALA A 100 11.26 -0.63 -10.02
C ALA A 100 12.20 -0.48 -11.24
N LEU A 101 11.64 -0.30 -12.44
CA LEU A 101 12.41 -0.04 -13.66
C LEU A 101 13.15 1.30 -13.59
N LEU A 102 12.49 2.36 -13.13
CA LEU A 102 13.11 3.67 -12.94
C LEU A 102 14.21 3.65 -11.88
N ALA A 103 14.07 2.81 -10.85
CA ALA A 103 15.09 2.57 -9.84
C ALA A 103 16.28 1.73 -10.36
N GLY A 104 16.16 1.11 -11.54
CA GLY A 104 17.19 0.24 -12.14
C GLY A 104 17.17 -1.20 -11.61
N GLU A 105 16.14 -1.60 -10.86
CA GLU A 105 16.05 -2.91 -10.19
C GLU A 105 14.68 -3.57 -10.43
N PRO A 106 14.42 -4.13 -11.64
CA PRO A 106 13.14 -4.74 -11.96
C PRO A 106 12.74 -5.88 -11.01
N GLY A 107 13.72 -6.57 -10.42
CA GLY A 107 13.50 -7.62 -9.42
C GLY A 107 12.81 -7.14 -8.14
N ALA A 108 12.85 -5.83 -7.85
CA ALA A 108 12.21 -5.24 -6.66
C ALA A 108 10.67 -5.15 -6.79
N THR A 109 10.11 -5.34 -7.98
CA THR A 109 8.67 -5.17 -8.27
C THR A 109 7.77 -5.93 -7.29
N GLY A 110 8.09 -7.22 -7.03
CA GLY A 110 7.30 -8.05 -6.12
C GLY A 110 7.33 -7.55 -4.68
N GLY A 111 8.50 -7.11 -4.20
CA GLY A 111 8.66 -6.55 -2.86
C GLY A 111 7.87 -5.25 -2.68
N LEU A 112 7.96 -4.34 -3.66
CA LEU A 112 7.22 -3.08 -3.65
C LEU A 112 5.70 -3.29 -3.70
N LEU A 113 5.22 -4.29 -4.44
CA LEU A 113 3.79 -4.64 -4.45
C LEU A 113 3.33 -5.14 -3.08
N LEU A 114 4.11 -6.00 -2.43
CA LEU A 114 3.80 -6.52 -1.10
C LEU A 114 3.80 -5.39 -0.05
N ASP A 115 4.80 -4.52 -0.07
CA ASP A 115 4.89 -3.35 0.81
C ASP A 115 3.67 -2.42 0.64
N LEU A 116 3.24 -2.17 -0.61
CA LEU A 116 2.05 -1.38 -0.92
C LEU A 116 0.77 -2.02 -0.38
N LEU A 117 0.59 -3.34 -0.56
CA LEU A 117 -0.59 -4.06 -0.06
C LEU A 117 -0.62 -4.10 1.47
N LEU A 118 0.54 -4.27 2.11
CA LEU A 118 0.68 -4.19 3.56
C LEU A 118 0.31 -2.80 4.06
N ALA A 119 0.80 -1.74 3.42
CA ALA A 119 0.47 -0.37 3.78
C ALA A 119 -1.03 -0.07 3.62
N ALA A 120 -1.67 -0.62 2.58
CA ALA A 120 -3.12 -0.53 2.40
C ALA A 120 -3.89 -1.29 3.49
N ALA A 121 -3.40 -2.45 3.93
CA ALA A 121 -3.98 -3.18 5.05
C ALA A 121 -3.92 -2.35 6.34
N VAL A 122 -2.78 -1.70 6.62
CA VAL A 122 -2.64 -0.77 7.75
C VAL A 122 -3.60 0.42 7.62
N GLY A 123 -3.70 1.02 6.43
CA GLY A 123 -4.66 2.10 6.15
C GLY A 123 -6.11 1.70 6.44
N THR A 124 -6.48 0.47 6.10
CA THR A 124 -7.82 -0.10 6.38
C THR A 124 -8.09 -0.29 7.88
N VAL A 125 -7.08 -0.72 8.64
CA VAL A 125 -7.20 -0.94 10.09
C VAL A 125 -7.26 0.38 10.86
N VAL A 126 -6.36 1.32 10.52
CA VAL A 126 -6.20 2.59 11.23
C VAL A 126 -7.29 3.59 10.84
N ARG A 127 -7.77 3.57 9.59
CA ARG A 127 -8.83 4.46 9.05
C ARG A 127 -8.54 5.95 9.13
N HIS A 128 -7.29 6.31 9.40
CA HIS A 128 -6.81 7.69 9.46
C HIS A 128 -5.54 7.80 8.60
N PRO A 129 -5.61 8.28 7.35
CA PRO A 129 -4.50 8.14 6.41
C PRO A 129 -3.20 8.76 6.89
N VAL A 130 -3.24 9.95 7.49
CA VAL A 130 -2.06 10.60 8.07
C VAL A 130 -1.44 9.76 9.19
N GLY A 131 -2.29 9.17 10.04
CA GLY A 131 -1.84 8.34 11.16
C GLY A 131 -1.27 7.00 10.67
N ALA A 132 -1.94 6.39 9.70
CA ALA A 132 -1.50 5.16 9.05
C ALA A 132 -0.16 5.34 8.32
N THR A 133 0.02 6.45 7.61
CA THR A 133 1.31 6.80 6.99
C THR A 133 2.39 6.95 8.05
N GLY A 134 2.11 7.67 9.14
CA GLY A 134 3.05 7.80 10.26
C GLY A 134 3.47 6.44 10.85
N VAL A 135 2.50 5.54 11.07
CA VAL A 135 2.75 4.17 11.57
C VAL A 135 3.64 3.39 10.59
N VAL A 136 3.27 3.35 9.31
CA VAL A 136 3.98 2.54 8.31
C VAL A 136 5.40 3.07 8.10
N LEU A 137 5.59 4.38 7.97
CA LEU A 137 6.92 4.97 7.78
C LEU A 137 7.79 4.80 9.03
N THR A 138 7.24 5.01 10.24
CA THR A 138 7.99 4.78 11.48
C THR A 138 8.41 3.31 11.59
N ALA A 139 7.53 2.38 11.25
CA ALA A 139 7.86 0.96 11.27
C ALA A 139 8.95 0.61 10.25
N TYR A 140 8.85 1.07 9.00
CA TYR A 140 9.77 0.68 7.92
C TYR A 140 11.11 1.41 7.92
N GLU A 141 11.12 2.69 8.28
CA GLU A 141 12.32 3.54 8.20
C GLU A 141 13.10 3.59 9.52
N ILE A 142 12.44 3.32 10.65
CA ILE A 142 13.07 3.39 11.98
C ILE A 142 13.05 2.02 12.64
N GLY A 143 11.86 1.44 12.84
CA GLY A 143 11.68 0.21 13.59
C GLY A 143 12.41 -0.98 12.97
N VAL A 144 12.12 -1.30 11.72
CA VAL A 144 12.67 -2.48 11.03
C VAL A 144 14.20 -2.42 10.92
N PRO A 145 14.83 -1.31 10.48
CA PRO A 145 16.28 -1.21 10.46
C PRO A 145 16.90 -1.36 11.85
N LEU A 146 16.35 -0.67 12.86
CA LEU A 146 16.84 -0.73 14.23
C LEU A 146 16.81 -2.16 14.79
N ILE A 147 15.69 -2.87 14.62
CA ILE A 147 15.57 -4.22 15.15
C ILE A 147 16.46 -5.18 14.36
N ARG A 148 16.60 -5.03 13.03
CA ARG A 148 17.53 -5.86 12.25
C ARG A 148 18.98 -5.67 12.66
N THR A 149 19.38 -4.46 13.04
CA THR A 149 20.73 -4.17 13.53
C THR A 149 20.97 -4.76 14.93
N HIS A 150 19.99 -4.74 15.81
CA HIS A 150 20.16 -5.19 17.20
C HIS A 150 19.79 -6.66 17.46
N LEU A 151 18.98 -7.28 16.60
CA LEU A 151 18.55 -8.68 16.71
C LEU A 151 18.77 -9.42 15.37
N PRO A 152 20.03 -9.61 14.94
CA PRO A 152 20.35 -10.25 13.67
C PRO A 152 19.94 -11.74 13.63
N ASP A 153 19.90 -12.40 14.79
CA ASP A 153 19.61 -13.84 14.89
C ASP A 153 18.11 -14.16 14.90
N VAL A 154 17.24 -13.15 14.96
CA VAL A 154 15.79 -13.36 14.94
C VAL A 154 15.37 -13.71 13.51
N ALA A 155 14.79 -14.88 13.32
CA ALA A 155 14.21 -15.28 12.04
C ALA A 155 12.97 -14.43 11.73
N TRP A 156 13.14 -13.44 10.86
CA TRP A 156 12.05 -12.59 10.40
C TRP A 156 11.20 -13.35 9.38
N PRO A 157 9.87 -13.45 9.57
CA PRO A 157 9.00 -14.00 8.55
C PRO A 157 9.16 -13.22 7.23
N THR A 158 9.10 -13.95 6.11
CA THR A 158 9.30 -13.36 4.79
C THR A 158 8.23 -12.32 4.49
N SER A 159 8.53 -11.36 3.60
CA SER A 159 7.59 -10.28 3.24
C SER A 159 6.20 -10.78 2.80
N PRO A 160 6.04 -11.92 2.08
CA PRO A 160 4.71 -12.42 1.75
C PRO A 160 3.91 -12.85 2.99
N VAL A 161 4.57 -13.42 4.01
CA VAL A 161 3.90 -13.94 5.21
C VAL A 161 3.30 -12.81 6.05
N TRP A 162 4.09 -11.78 6.36
CA TRP A 162 3.56 -10.63 7.11
C TRP A 162 2.54 -9.83 6.31
N THR A 163 2.71 -9.71 4.99
CA THR A 163 1.71 -9.05 4.13
C THR A 163 0.39 -9.81 4.14
N ALA A 164 0.42 -11.15 4.01
CA ALA A 164 -0.78 -11.97 4.11
C ALA A 164 -1.45 -11.84 5.48
N ALA A 165 -0.68 -11.87 6.57
CA ALA A 165 -1.20 -11.67 7.92
C ALA A 165 -1.86 -10.29 8.08
N ALA A 166 -1.21 -9.22 7.62
CA ALA A 166 -1.78 -7.86 7.65
C ALA A 166 -3.08 -7.77 6.85
N ILE A 167 -3.12 -8.38 5.65
CA ILE A 167 -4.33 -8.44 4.83
C ILE A 167 -5.44 -9.17 5.58
N LEU A 168 -5.18 -10.35 6.15
CA LEU A 168 -6.19 -11.10 6.90
C LEU A 168 -6.73 -10.32 8.10
N ILE A 169 -5.85 -9.65 8.86
CA ILE A 169 -6.23 -8.78 9.98
C ILE A 169 -7.09 -7.62 9.47
N SER A 170 -6.73 -7.01 8.34
CA SER A 170 -7.50 -5.91 7.76
C SER A 170 -8.89 -6.34 7.31
N VAL A 171 -9.02 -7.51 6.67
CA VAL A 171 -10.31 -8.09 6.26
C VAL A 171 -11.17 -8.42 7.48
N ALA A 172 -10.59 -9.06 8.50
CA ALA A 172 -11.30 -9.36 9.74
C ALA A 172 -11.78 -8.08 10.45
N THR A 173 -10.92 -7.06 10.51
CA THR A 173 -11.25 -5.75 11.11
C THR A 173 -12.35 -5.05 10.32
N PHE A 174 -12.26 -5.07 8.99
CA PHE A 174 -13.27 -4.51 8.09
C PHE A 174 -14.64 -5.18 8.30
N CYS A 175 -14.67 -6.51 8.28
CA CYS A 175 -15.90 -7.28 8.46
C CYS A 175 -16.53 -7.06 9.85
N ARG A 176 -15.72 -6.90 10.91
CA ARG A 176 -16.21 -6.69 12.28
C ARG A 176 -16.67 -5.27 12.56
N ARG A 177 -15.90 -4.26 12.15
CA ARG A 177 -16.15 -2.86 12.52
C ARG A 177 -17.19 -2.18 11.66
N GLU A 178 -17.39 -2.65 10.43
CA GLU A 178 -18.41 -2.08 9.58
C GLU A 178 -19.79 -2.71 9.86
N ALA A 179 -19.84 -3.88 10.53
CA ALA A 179 -21.03 -4.70 10.85
C ALA A 179 -22.20 -3.87 11.37
#